data_AF-A0A5J4TXX6-F1
#
_entry.id   AF-A0A5J4TXX6-F1
#
_cell.length_a   1.000
_cell.length_b   1.000
_cell.length_c   1.000
_cell.angle_alpha   90.00
_cell.angle_beta   90.00
_cell.angle_gamma   90.00
#
_symmetry.space_group_name_H-M   'P 1'
#
loop_
_entity.id
_entity.type
_entity.pdbx_description
1 polymer ?
#
loop_
_entity_poly.entity_id
_entity_poly.type
_entity_poly.pdbx_seq_one_letter_code
_entity_poly.pdbx_strand_id
1 'polypeptide(L)'
;MFPSFTPAAFPRLPFVPHIESKNEKENGNQWTLNDEYYALLEESYHDDFSILHARCPIYLGGRDFQGRRIVVIIAAYLDKSTDKNLLLHLFMNKLDAIKFDPYIIVLNCTNLYESGDFSLQWDHTLYNSLPYAFKKNMKQVLIVRPSKAVRTLINLA
;
A
#
# COMPACT_ATOMS: atom_id res chain seq x y z
N MET A 1 25.66 17.28 -25.59
CA MET A 1 25.69 17.86 -24.23
C MET A 1 24.29 17.69 -23.66
N PHE A 2 24.08 16.65 -22.84
CA PHE A 2 22.75 16.39 -22.25
C PHE A 2 22.62 17.19 -20.95
N PRO A 3 21.48 17.86 -20.69
CA PRO A 3 21.29 18.57 -19.44
C PRO A 3 21.07 17.57 -18.29
N SER A 4 21.78 17.81 -17.18
CA SER A 4 21.68 17.08 -15.93
C SER A 4 20.33 17.33 -15.26
N PHE A 5 19.55 16.26 -15.02
CA PHE A 5 18.37 16.29 -14.17
C PHE A 5 18.81 16.30 -12.69
N THR A 6 18.55 17.39 -11.97
CA THR A 6 18.56 17.42 -10.51
C THR A 6 17.22 16.90 -9.97
N PRO A 7 17.20 15.94 -9.02
CA PRO A 7 15.95 15.49 -8.42
C PRO A 7 15.40 16.58 -7.50
N ALA A 8 14.15 16.98 -7.72
CA ALA A 8 13.46 17.94 -6.87
C ALA A 8 13.32 17.37 -5.45
N ALA A 9 13.76 18.14 -4.45
CA ALA A 9 13.55 17.81 -3.05
C ALA A 9 12.05 17.84 -2.72
N PHE A 10 11.53 16.73 -2.20
CA PHE A 10 10.18 16.69 -1.65
C PHE A 10 10.09 17.59 -0.40
N PRO A 11 9.05 18.43 -0.25
CA PRO A 11 8.92 19.29 0.93
C PRO A 11 8.64 18.44 2.18
N ARG A 12 9.49 18.56 3.20
CA ARG A 12 9.26 17.99 4.53
C ARG A 12 8.12 18.76 5.22
N LEU A 13 7.07 18.06 5.64
CA LEU A 13 6.02 18.65 6.47
C LEU A 13 6.52 18.86 7.90
N PRO A 14 6.02 19.87 8.64
CA PRO A 14 6.48 20.18 9.98
C PRO A 14 6.04 19.13 11.02
N PHE A 15 6.95 18.81 11.93
CA PHE A 15 6.77 17.91 13.09
C PHE A 15 5.74 18.48 14.08
N VAL A 16 4.77 17.67 14.51
CA VAL A 16 3.77 18.01 15.54
C VAL A 16 4.00 17.09 16.75
N PRO A 17 4.13 17.62 17.99
CA PRO A 17 4.45 16.80 19.15
C PRO A 17 3.25 16.04 19.73
N HIS A 18 3.59 14.88 20.28
CA HIS A 18 2.82 13.74 20.80
C HIS A 18 1.73 14.06 21.83
N ILE A 19 0.53 13.44 21.70
CA ILE A 19 -0.52 13.41 22.73
C ILE A 19 -1.12 11.99 22.84
N GLU A 20 -0.87 11.37 24.00
CA GLU A 20 -1.54 10.22 24.63
C GLU A 20 -2.32 9.21 23.76
N SER A 21 -1.79 7.98 23.77
CA SER A 21 -2.39 6.73 23.33
C SER A 21 -3.85 6.56 23.77
N LYS A 22 -4.81 6.69 22.85
CA LYS A 22 -6.18 6.15 22.98
C LYS A 22 -6.77 5.86 21.59
N ASN A 23 -7.21 4.61 21.44
CA ASN A 23 -8.08 4.03 20.42
C ASN A 23 -8.63 4.99 19.35
N GLU A 24 -8.42 4.64 18.08
CA GLU A 24 -9.06 5.25 16.91
C GLU A 24 -10.58 5.39 17.19
N LYS A 25 -11.06 6.63 17.35
CA LYS A 25 -12.46 6.93 17.64
C LYS A 25 -13.08 7.66 16.46
N GLU A 26 -14.18 7.11 15.95
CA GLU A 26 -15.10 7.77 15.01
C GLU A 26 -15.94 8.80 15.79
N ASN A 27 -15.48 10.06 15.84
CA ASN A 27 -16.22 11.18 16.43
C ASN A 27 -16.78 12.04 15.30
N GLY A 28 -17.99 11.72 14.83
CA GLY A 28 -18.59 12.41 13.68
C GLY A 28 -17.74 12.27 12.41
N ASN A 29 -18.05 13.05 11.36
CA ASN A 29 -17.45 12.95 10.01
C ASN A 29 -15.92 13.13 9.92
N GLN A 30 -15.18 13.14 11.03
CA GLN A 30 -13.75 13.37 11.08
C GLN A 30 -13.00 12.15 11.63
N TRP A 31 -12.24 11.51 10.74
CA TRP A 31 -11.34 10.42 11.05
C TRP A 31 -10.10 10.96 11.77
N THR A 32 -9.88 10.55 13.02
CA THR A 32 -8.62 10.83 13.74
C THR A 32 -7.72 9.61 13.61
N LEU A 33 -6.60 9.79 12.91
CA LEU A 33 -5.54 8.78 12.84
C LEU A 33 -4.79 8.78 14.18
N ASN A 34 -4.45 7.60 14.68
CA ASN A 34 -3.70 7.47 15.93
C ASN A 34 -2.23 7.85 15.73
N ASP A 35 -1.52 8.08 16.84
CA ASP A 35 -0.08 8.41 16.79
C ASP A 35 0.76 7.28 16.19
N GLU A 36 0.32 6.03 16.33
CA GLU A 36 0.95 4.85 15.72
C GLU A 36 0.97 4.92 14.18
N TYR A 37 -0.12 5.40 13.56
CA TYR A 37 -0.16 5.65 12.12
C TYR A 37 0.95 6.60 11.69
N TYR A 38 1.09 7.73 12.39
CA TYR A 38 2.05 8.75 12.02
C TYR A 38 3.49 8.30 12.29
N ALA A 39 3.72 7.54 13.36
CA ALA A 39 5.01 6.91 13.62
C ALA A 39 5.40 5.95 12.48
N LEU A 40 4.48 5.07 12.06
CA LEU A 40 4.70 4.14 10.94
C LEU A 40 4.93 4.87 9.61
N LEU A 41 4.20 5.97 9.37
CA LEU A 41 4.41 6.79 8.19
C LEU A 41 5.77 7.51 8.22
N GLU A 42 6.18 8.01 9.38
CA GLU A 42 7.49 8.64 9.55
C GLU A 42 8.63 7.64 9.33
N GLU A 43 8.54 6.45 9.90
CA GLU A 43 9.46 5.33 9.63
C GLU A 43 9.53 5.02 8.14
N SER A 44 8.38 4.99 7.46
CA SER A 44 8.32 4.73 6.03
C SER A 44 9.06 5.77 5.18
N TYR A 45 9.29 6.99 5.65
CA TYR A 45 10.08 8.00 4.92
C TYR A 45 11.59 7.78 5.03
N HIS A 46 12.03 6.95 5.98
CA HIS A 46 13.44 6.62 6.19
C HIS A 46 13.89 5.36 5.45
N ASP A 47 12.95 4.58 4.93
CA ASP A 47 13.23 3.36 4.18
C ASP A 47 13.79 3.62 2.77
N ASP A 48 14.66 2.70 2.33
CA ASP A 48 15.16 2.69 0.95
C ASP A 48 14.25 1.86 0.03
N PHE A 49 13.49 2.55 -0.81
CA PHE A 49 12.64 1.91 -1.82
C PHE A 49 13.31 1.76 -3.20
N SER A 50 14.60 2.05 -3.36
CA SER A 50 15.24 2.17 -4.70
C SER A 50 14.94 0.98 -5.63
N ILE A 51 15.05 -0.25 -5.11
CA ILE A 51 14.79 -1.47 -5.88
C ILE A 51 13.30 -1.60 -6.24
N LEU A 52 12.41 -1.32 -5.28
CA LEU A 52 10.96 -1.43 -5.49
C LEU A 52 10.44 -0.31 -6.39
N HIS A 53 10.93 0.92 -6.25
CA HIS A 53 10.60 2.04 -7.13
C HIS A 53 11.04 1.78 -8.57
N ALA A 54 12.20 1.15 -8.79
CA ALA A 54 12.64 0.76 -10.12
C ALA A 54 11.69 -0.26 -10.79
N ARG A 55 11.08 -1.15 -9.99
CA ARG A 55 10.11 -2.14 -10.48
C ARG A 55 8.67 -1.60 -10.54
N CYS A 56 8.38 -0.56 -9.77
CA CYS A 56 7.05 0.06 -9.63
C CYS A 56 5.91 -0.97 -9.42
N PRO A 57 5.98 -1.80 -8.36
CA PRO A 57 4.98 -2.85 -8.13
C PRO A 57 3.62 -2.27 -7.72
N ILE A 58 3.56 -1.04 -7.20
CA ILE A 58 2.35 -0.40 -6.68
C ILE A 58 2.23 1.01 -7.25
N TYR A 59 1.09 1.33 -7.86
CA TYR A 59 0.81 2.67 -8.39
C TYR A 59 -0.69 3.00 -8.40
N LEU A 60 -1.02 4.29 -8.53
CA LEU A 60 -2.39 4.76 -8.69
C LEU A 60 -2.80 4.73 -10.16
N GLY A 61 -3.83 3.96 -10.48
CA GLY A 61 -4.35 3.72 -11.84
C GLY A 61 -5.49 4.64 -12.27
N GLY A 62 -5.77 5.73 -11.54
CA GLY A 62 -6.85 6.66 -11.84
C GLY A 62 -8.09 6.44 -10.98
N ARG A 63 -9.28 6.47 -11.60
CA ARG A 63 -10.58 6.29 -10.94
C ARG A 63 -11.45 5.29 -11.70
N ASP A 64 -12.29 4.56 -10.96
CA ASP A 64 -13.29 3.66 -11.55
C ASP A 64 -14.57 4.41 -11.95
N PHE A 65 -15.57 3.68 -12.46
CA PHE A 65 -16.86 4.25 -12.86
C PHE A 65 -17.65 4.89 -11.71
N GLN A 66 -17.35 4.53 -10.45
CA GLN A 66 -17.95 5.12 -9.25
C GLN A 66 -17.13 6.29 -8.71
N GLY A 67 -16.06 6.69 -9.40
CA GLY A 67 -15.15 7.74 -8.97
C GLY A 67 -14.19 7.33 -7.86
N ARG A 68 -14.13 6.05 -7.47
CA ARG A 68 -13.20 5.54 -6.44
C ARG A 68 -11.80 5.45 -7.01
N ARG A 69 -10.78 5.71 -6.19
CA ARG A 69 -9.38 5.61 -6.64
C ARG A 69 -9.03 4.16 -6.97
N ILE A 70 -8.24 3.94 -8.02
CA ILE A 70 -7.75 2.62 -8.37
C ILE A 70 -6.30 2.51 -7.93
N VAL A 71 -6.00 1.50 -7.11
CA VAL A 71 -4.65 1.13 -6.71
C VAL A 71 -4.30 -0.15 -7.45
N VAL A 72 -3.25 -0.12 -8.26
CA VAL A 72 -2.81 -1.30 -9.01
C VAL A 72 -1.59 -1.90 -8.34
N ILE A 73 -1.63 -3.21 -8.11
CA ILE A 73 -0.52 -3.99 -7.57
C ILE A 73 -0.12 -5.03 -8.62
N ILE A 74 1.12 -4.98 -9.10
CA ILE A 74 1.68 -5.95 -10.03
C ILE A 74 2.41 -7.02 -9.22
N ALA A 75 1.77 -8.19 -9.09
CA ALA A 75 2.25 -9.26 -8.25
C ALA A 75 3.61 -9.82 -8.68
N ALA A 76 3.84 -9.92 -10.00
CA ALA A 76 5.07 -10.45 -10.56
C ALA A 76 6.31 -9.59 -10.28
N TYR A 77 6.14 -8.35 -9.81
CA TYR A 77 7.23 -7.43 -9.49
C TYR A 77 7.62 -7.47 -8.00
N LEU A 78 6.85 -8.18 -7.17
CA LEU A 78 7.21 -8.48 -5.80
C LEU A 78 7.93 -9.83 -5.75
N ASP A 79 9.18 -9.79 -5.32
CA ASP A 79 9.98 -11.00 -5.09
C ASP A 79 9.71 -11.54 -3.68
N LYS A 80 9.76 -12.86 -3.48
CA LYS A 80 9.59 -13.53 -2.17
C LYS A 80 10.52 -12.99 -1.09
N SER A 81 11.71 -12.53 -1.49
CA SER A 81 12.71 -11.96 -0.60
C SER A 81 12.33 -10.55 -0.10
N THR A 82 11.31 -9.92 -0.69
CA THR A 82 10.86 -8.58 -0.30
C THR A 82 10.35 -8.60 1.14
N ASP A 83 10.89 -7.72 1.97
CA ASP A 83 10.45 -7.55 3.34
C ASP A 83 9.00 -7.05 3.39
N LYS A 84 8.20 -7.66 4.27
CA LYS A 84 6.81 -7.29 4.53
C LYS A 84 6.70 -5.87 5.07
N ASN A 85 7.63 -5.46 5.94
CA ASN A 85 7.63 -4.12 6.52
C ASN A 85 7.91 -3.08 5.44
N LEU A 86 8.91 -3.34 4.58
CA LEU A 86 9.20 -2.49 3.44
C LEU A 86 8.01 -2.37 2.47
N LEU A 87 7.27 -3.46 2.25
CA LEU A 87 6.07 -3.46 1.42
C LEU A 87 4.92 -2.66 2.08
N LEU A 88 4.73 -2.79 3.39
CA LEU A 88 3.78 -2.01 4.18
C LEU A 88 4.10 -0.51 4.09
N HIS A 89 5.36 -0.14 4.31
CA HIS A 89 5.86 1.23 4.24
C HIS A 89 5.76 1.81 2.83
N LEU A 90 6.02 1.01 1.79
CA LEU A 90 5.78 1.42 0.40
C LEU A 90 4.29 1.69 0.15
N PHE A 91 3.42 0.78 0.63
CA PHE A 91 1.98 0.92 0.47
C PHE A 91 1.46 2.19 1.16
N MET A 92 1.89 2.43 2.41
CA MET A 92 1.62 3.65 3.18
C MET A 92 2.02 4.90 2.38
N ASN A 93 3.26 4.97 1.91
CA ASN A 93 3.79 6.09 1.13
C ASN A 93 2.96 6.39 -0.13
N LYS A 94 2.53 5.35 -0.86
CA LYS A 94 1.76 5.53 -2.11
C LYS A 94 0.32 5.95 -1.86
N LEU A 95 -0.24 5.63 -0.69
CA LEU A 95 -1.66 5.74 -0.42
C LEU A 95 -2.02 6.78 0.61
N ASP A 96 -1.05 7.35 1.33
CA ASP A 96 -1.30 8.41 2.33
C ASP A 96 -2.11 9.57 1.76
N ALA A 97 -1.87 9.94 0.50
CA ALA A 97 -2.60 10.99 -0.21
C ALA A 97 -4.09 10.67 -0.45
N ILE A 98 -4.48 9.40 -0.41
CA ILE A 98 -5.85 8.93 -0.64
C ILE A 98 -6.41 8.13 0.55
N LYS A 99 -5.76 8.18 1.72
CA LYS A 99 -6.11 7.36 2.89
C LYS A 99 -7.56 7.51 3.37
N PHE A 100 -8.18 8.67 3.12
CA PHE A 100 -9.57 8.96 3.47
C PHE A 100 -10.55 8.77 2.29
N ASP A 101 -10.04 8.59 1.07
CA ASP A 101 -10.86 8.38 -0.11
C ASP A 101 -11.21 6.90 -0.27
N PRO A 102 -12.43 6.55 -0.70
CA PRO A 102 -12.73 5.17 -1.07
C PRO A 102 -11.90 4.75 -2.29
N TYR A 103 -11.31 3.56 -2.22
CA TYR A 103 -10.48 3.03 -3.28
C TYR A 103 -10.72 1.53 -3.52
N ILE A 104 -10.29 1.05 -4.68
CA ILE A 104 -10.26 -0.35 -5.05
C ILE A 104 -8.83 -0.79 -5.33
N ILE A 105 -8.52 -2.04 -5.05
CA ILE A 105 -7.25 -2.66 -5.40
C ILE A 105 -7.44 -3.53 -6.63
N VAL A 106 -6.60 -3.35 -7.64
CA VAL A 106 -6.48 -4.25 -8.79
C VAL A 106 -5.18 -5.02 -8.62
N LEU A 107 -5.30 -6.28 -8.25
CA LEU A 107 -4.19 -7.20 -8.11
C LEU A 107 -3.95 -7.91 -9.45
N ASN A 108 -2.87 -7.55 -10.13
CA ASN A 108 -2.45 -8.16 -11.38
C ASN A 108 -1.50 -9.34 -11.11
N CYS A 109 -2.00 -10.55 -11.32
CA CYS A 109 -1.23 -11.79 -11.19
C CYS A 109 -0.67 -12.31 -12.53
N THR A 110 -0.67 -11.48 -13.58
CA THR A 110 -0.08 -11.85 -14.88
C THR A 110 1.42 -12.10 -14.73
N ASN A 111 1.91 -13.19 -15.33
CA ASN A 111 3.30 -13.64 -15.24
C ASN A 111 3.80 -13.90 -13.81
N LEU A 112 2.88 -14.05 -12.84
CA LEU A 112 3.23 -14.64 -11.56
C LEU A 112 3.57 -16.12 -11.82
N TYR A 113 4.86 -16.45 -11.79
CA TYR A 113 5.34 -17.83 -11.95
C TYR A 113 4.68 -18.74 -10.90
N GLU A 114 4.48 -20.03 -11.20
CA GLU A 114 3.94 -20.99 -10.21
C GLU A 114 4.81 -21.08 -8.95
N SER A 115 6.08 -20.68 -9.04
CA SER A 115 7.00 -20.53 -7.92
C SER A 115 6.95 -19.16 -7.23
N GLY A 116 6.21 -18.18 -7.73
CA GLY A 116 6.08 -16.82 -7.18
C GLY A 116 4.90 -16.73 -6.22
N ASP A 117 5.17 -16.76 -4.91
CA ASP A 117 4.15 -16.68 -3.85
C ASP A 117 3.82 -15.23 -3.52
N PHE A 118 3.24 -14.48 -4.47
CA PHE A 118 2.60 -13.22 -4.09
C PHE A 118 1.56 -13.45 -2.97
N SER A 119 0.94 -14.64 -2.93
CA SER A 119 -0.03 -15.00 -1.89
C SER A 119 0.57 -15.16 -0.49
N LEU A 120 1.90 -15.29 -0.33
CA LEU A 120 2.56 -15.32 0.99
C LEU A 120 2.98 -13.93 1.46
N GLN A 121 3.17 -12.99 0.54
CA GLN A 121 3.58 -11.62 0.91
C GLN A 121 2.39 -10.73 1.23
N TRP A 122 1.32 -10.82 0.44
CA TRP A 122 0.03 -10.21 0.78
C TRP A 122 -0.86 -11.19 1.55
N ASP A 123 -0.31 -11.74 2.62
CA ASP A 123 -1.03 -12.67 3.48
C ASP A 123 -1.90 -11.93 4.51
N HIS A 124 -2.64 -12.70 5.31
CA HIS A 124 -3.45 -12.17 6.41
C HIS A 124 -2.62 -11.33 7.41
N THR A 125 -1.30 -11.59 7.54
CA THR A 125 -0.45 -10.82 8.45
C THR A 125 -0.20 -9.41 7.95
N LEU A 126 0.13 -9.24 6.66
CA LEU A 126 0.29 -7.91 6.06
C LEU A 126 -1.03 -7.14 6.04
N TYR A 127 -2.15 -7.83 5.74
CA TYR A 127 -3.47 -7.19 5.82
C TYR A 127 -3.78 -6.70 7.23
N ASN A 128 -3.46 -7.49 8.26
CA ASN A 128 -3.72 -7.09 9.64
C ASN A 128 -2.84 -5.95 10.12
N SER A 129 -1.59 -5.87 9.66
CA SER A 129 -0.67 -4.77 9.97
C SER A 129 -1.04 -3.46 9.28
N LEU A 130 -1.93 -3.46 8.28
CA LEU A 130 -2.40 -2.22 7.68
C LEU A 130 -3.17 -1.39 8.72
N PRO A 131 -2.91 -0.07 8.80
CA PRO A 131 -3.73 0.83 9.60
C PRO A 131 -5.20 0.78 9.20
N TYR A 132 -6.09 1.04 10.17
CA TYR A 132 -7.53 0.91 9.97
C TYR A 132 -8.07 1.79 8.84
N ALA A 133 -7.52 3.00 8.66
CA ALA A 133 -7.93 3.91 7.60
C ALA A 133 -7.85 3.28 6.19
N PHE A 134 -6.79 2.53 5.90
CA PHE A 134 -6.64 1.82 4.64
C PHE A 134 -7.63 0.66 4.53
N LYS A 135 -7.78 -0.14 5.59
CA LYS A 135 -8.73 -1.27 5.62
C LYS A 135 -10.18 -0.80 5.41
N LYS A 136 -10.60 0.26 6.08
CA LYS A 136 -11.98 0.81 5.97
C LYS A 136 -12.30 1.35 4.57
N ASN A 137 -11.32 2.00 3.94
CA ASN A 137 -11.53 2.68 2.66
C ASN A 137 -11.28 1.81 1.43
N MET A 138 -10.69 0.64 1.61
CA MET A 138 -10.62 -0.42 0.60
C MET A 138 -12.01 -1.04 0.36
N LYS A 139 -12.63 -0.72 -0.77
CA LYS A 139 -14.01 -1.15 -1.08
C LYS A 139 -14.09 -2.45 -1.85
N GLN A 140 -13.05 -2.78 -2.61
CA GLN A 140 -13.05 -3.96 -3.45
C GLN A 140 -11.61 -4.36 -3.81
N VAL A 141 -11.37 -5.67 -3.93
CA VAL A 141 -10.14 -6.24 -4.50
C VAL A 141 -10.51 -7.01 -5.75
N LEU A 142 -9.97 -6.59 -6.89
CA LEU A 142 -10.14 -7.23 -8.19
C LEU A 142 -8.87 -7.99 -8.54
N ILE A 143 -8.98 -9.28 -8.84
CA ILE A 143 -7.83 -10.12 -9.13
C ILE A 143 -7.82 -10.48 -10.61
N VAL A 144 -6.78 -10.01 -11.31
CA VAL A 144 -6.59 -10.25 -12.75
C VAL A 144 -5.68 -11.44 -12.95
N ARG A 145 -6.15 -12.42 -13.73
CA ARG A 145 -5.44 -13.66 -14.08
C ARG A 145 -4.89 -14.40 -12.84
N PRO A 146 -5.75 -14.85 -11.91
CA PRO A 146 -5.30 -15.47 -10.67
C PRO A 146 -4.53 -16.77 -10.93
N SER A 147 -3.38 -16.92 -10.27
CA SER A 147 -2.59 -18.16 -10.26
C SER A 147 -3.33 -19.27 -9.51
N LYS A 148 -2.90 -20.53 -9.67
CA LYS A 148 -3.48 -21.67 -8.94
C LYS A 148 -3.41 -21.45 -7.42
N ALA A 149 -2.27 -20.98 -6.91
CA ALA A 149 -2.08 -20.68 -5.49
C ALA A 149 -3.06 -19.62 -4.97
N VAL A 150 -3.23 -18.51 -5.71
CA VAL A 150 -4.18 -17.44 -5.36
C VAL A 150 -5.62 -17.97 -5.36
N ARG A 151 -6.00 -18.80 -6.34
CA ARG A 151 -7.33 -19.44 -6.37
C ARG A 151 -7.58 -20.33 -5.17
N THR A 152 -6.58 -21.13 -4.78
CA THR A 152 -6.67 -22.00 -3.59
C THR A 152 -6.84 -21.17 -2.33
N LEU A 153 -6.06 -20.08 -2.18
CA LEU A 153 -6.15 -19.21 -1.01
C LEU A 153 -7.54 -18.54 -0.88
N ILE A 154 -8.09 -18.04 -1.99
CA ILE A 154 -9.44 -17.42 -1.99
C ILE A 154 -10.52 -18.43 -1.62
N ASN A 155 -10.40 -19.68 -2.07
CA ASN A 155 -11.37 -20.73 -1.74
C ASN A 155 -11.27 -21.24 -0.30
N LEU A 156 -10.16 -20.95 0.39
CA LEU A 156 -9.91 -21.34 1.78
C LEU A 156 -10.24 -20.23 2.80
N ALA A 157 -10.28 -18.97 2.34
CA ALA A 157 -10.60 -17.80 3.15
C ALA A 157 -12.11 -17.56 3.25
#